data_AF-A0A4Y8N9Q4-F1
#
_entry.id   AF-A0A4Y8N9Q4-F1
#
_cell.length_a   1.000
_cell.length_b   1.000
_cell.length_c   1.000
_cell.angle_alpha   90.00
_cell.angle_beta   90.00
_cell.angle_gamma   90.00
#
_symmetry.space_group_name_H-M   'P 1'
#
loop_
_entity.id
_entity.type
_entity.pdbx_description
1 polymer ?
#
loop_
_entity_poly.entity_id
_entity_poly.type
_entity_poly.pdbx_seq_one_letter_code
_entity_poly.pdbx_strand_id
1 'polypeptide(L)'
;MDIATLRNVLDHRVEISPVTGRPRFKAMHNDVLFYIERLGGSAKAAAALGVFHADVELWIDEHHVPQPFADQIHKLTGAYVSLIREPPTVVIGDACVWPPVRSGDIQMKLGLPPLAENGSTTLAGR
;
A
#
# COMPACT_ATOMS: atom_id res chain seq x y z
N MET A 1 16.22 -9.29 8.89
CA MET A 1 16.47 -8.12 8.02
C MET A 1 16.44 -6.91 8.92
N ASP A 2 17.58 -6.25 9.10
CA ASP A 2 17.69 -5.09 9.98
C ASP A 2 17.08 -3.82 9.32
N ILE A 3 16.84 -2.80 10.15
CA ILE A 3 16.22 -1.53 9.74
C ILE A 3 17.05 -0.80 8.67
N ALA A 4 18.37 -0.93 8.68
CA ALA A 4 19.23 -0.29 7.69
C ALA A 4 19.10 -0.96 6.32
N THR A 5 19.03 -2.29 6.29
CA THR A 5 18.78 -3.08 5.07
C THR A 5 17.38 -2.80 4.51
N LEU A 6 16.35 -2.70 5.37
CA LEU A 6 15.00 -2.26 4.98
C LEU A 6 15.02 -0.87 4.35
N ARG A 7 15.62 0.12 5.03
CA ARG A 7 15.72 1.50 4.51
C ARG A 7 16.37 1.55 3.13
N ASN A 8 17.49 0.85 2.93
CA ASN A 8 18.25 0.91 1.68
C ASN A 8 17.48 0.33 0.47
N VAL A 9 16.75 -0.77 0.67
CA VAL A 9 15.93 -1.38 -0.41
C VAL A 9 14.70 -0.50 -0.75
N LEU A 10 14.17 0.22 0.23
CA LEU A 10 12.92 0.96 0.10
C LEU A 10 13.10 2.40 -0.38
N ASP A 11 14.19 3.06 0.01
CA ASP A 11 14.48 4.44 -0.40
C ASP A 11 14.56 4.58 -1.93
N HIS A 12 14.93 3.50 -2.61
CA HIS A 12 14.94 3.46 -4.07
C HIS A 12 13.56 3.26 -4.71
N ARG A 13 12.58 2.64 -4.02
CA ARG A 13 11.29 2.23 -4.60
C ARG A 13 10.09 3.01 -4.09
N VAL A 14 10.21 3.66 -2.94
CA VAL A 14 9.10 4.31 -2.22
C VAL A 14 9.42 5.79 -2.02
N GLU A 15 8.42 6.66 -2.10
CA GLU A 15 8.47 8.09 -1.79
C GLU A 15 7.30 8.49 -0.90
N ILE A 16 7.33 9.66 -0.30
CA ILE A 16 6.16 10.19 0.42
C ILE A 16 5.20 10.83 -0.58
N SER A 17 3.96 10.35 -0.60
CA SER A 17 2.85 10.92 -1.37
C SER A 17 2.64 12.38 -0.93
N PRO A 18 2.72 13.35 -1.85
CA PRO A 18 2.38 14.74 -1.52
C PRO A 18 0.88 14.93 -1.26
N VAL A 19 0.04 13.95 -1.63
CA VAL A 19 -1.43 14.02 -1.51
C VAL A 19 -1.87 13.60 -0.11
N THR A 20 -1.35 12.48 0.39
CA THR A 20 -1.81 11.88 1.66
C THR A 20 -0.77 11.95 2.78
N GLY A 21 0.48 12.29 2.47
CA GLY A 21 1.61 12.21 3.41
C GLY A 21 2.05 10.78 3.72
N ARG A 22 1.55 9.77 3.00
CA ARG A 22 1.87 8.34 3.19
C ARG A 22 2.92 7.85 2.20
N PRO A 23 3.73 6.83 2.52
CA PRO A 23 4.62 6.25 1.54
C PRO A 23 3.85 5.54 0.40
N ARG A 24 4.23 5.87 -0.83
CA ARG A 24 3.76 5.25 -2.07
C ARG A 24 4.93 4.77 -2.92
N PHE A 25 4.69 3.90 -3.90
CA PHE A 25 5.71 3.61 -4.91
C PHE A 25 6.09 4.88 -5.69
N LYS A 26 7.37 5.03 -6.03
CA LYS A 26 7.84 6.18 -6.83
C LYS A 26 7.08 6.27 -8.15
N ALA A 27 6.70 7.50 -8.52
CA ALA A 27 5.78 7.78 -9.63
C ALA A 27 6.21 7.28 -11.00
N MET A 28 7.46 6.85 -11.18
CA MET A 28 7.92 6.33 -12.46
C MET A 28 7.11 5.12 -12.95
N HIS A 29 6.43 4.36 -12.07
CA HIS A 29 5.70 3.14 -12.41
C HIS A 29 4.31 3.09 -11.75
N ASN A 30 3.38 3.97 -12.14
CA ASN A 30 1.98 3.87 -11.70
C ASN A 30 1.27 2.70 -12.42
N ASP A 31 1.66 1.48 -12.05
CA ASP A 31 1.08 0.25 -12.58
C ASP A 31 -0.42 0.16 -12.25
N VAL A 32 -0.85 0.76 -11.13
CA VAL A 32 -2.27 0.82 -10.76
C VAL A 32 -3.08 1.54 -11.84
N LEU A 33 -2.69 2.75 -12.22
CA LEU A 33 -3.35 3.49 -13.30
C LEU A 33 -3.41 2.67 -14.58
N PHE A 34 -2.30 2.05 -14.98
CA PHE A 34 -2.25 1.23 -16.19
C PHE A 34 -3.28 0.09 -16.18
N TYR A 35 -3.43 -0.62 -15.06
CA TYR A 35 -4.41 -1.71 -14.95
C TYR A 35 -5.85 -1.22 -14.77
N ILE A 36 -6.07 -0.08 -14.11
CA ILE A 36 -7.39 0.55 -14.02
C ILE A 36 -7.87 1.03 -15.39
N GLU A 37 -6.99 1.63 -16.21
CA GLU A 37 -7.30 2.00 -17.59
C GLU A 37 -7.69 0.78 -18.44
N ARG A 38 -7.03 -0.37 -18.23
CA ARG A 38 -7.42 -1.65 -18.86
C ARG A 38 -8.80 -2.16 -18.45
N LEU A 39 -9.26 -1.83 -17.25
CA LEU A 39 -10.63 -2.09 -16.79
C LEU A 39 -11.64 -1.08 -17.37
N GLY A 40 -11.18 -0.13 -18.18
CA GLY A 40 -11.99 0.90 -18.83
C GLY A 40 -12.18 2.16 -17.98
N GLY A 41 -11.20 2.46 -17.13
CA GLY A 41 -11.16 3.64 -16.28
C GLY A 41 -11.76 3.42 -14.89
N SER A 42 -11.54 4.38 -14.00
CA SER A 42 -11.84 4.29 -12.58
C SER A 42 -13.30 3.94 -12.25
N ALA A 43 -14.26 4.52 -12.98
CA ALA A 43 -15.69 4.24 -12.79
C ALA A 43 -16.06 2.78 -13.08
N LYS A 44 -15.51 2.21 -14.16
CA LYS A 44 -15.77 0.81 -14.53
C LYS A 44 -15.02 -0.15 -13.61
N ALA A 45 -13.79 0.19 -13.23
CA ALA A 45 -13.03 -0.59 -12.25
C ALA A 45 -13.75 -0.62 -10.89
N ALA A 46 -14.26 0.51 -10.42
CA ALA A 46 -15.02 0.60 -9.16
C ALA A 46 -16.26 -0.31 -9.20
N ALA A 47 -17.02 -0.28 -10.30
CA ALA A 47 -18.16 -1.16 -10.49
C ALA A 47 -17.76 -2.65 -10.53
N ALA A 48 -16.66 -2.99 -11.21
CA ALA A 48 -16.17 -4.36 -11.31
C ALA A 48 -15.64 -4.92 -9.97
N LEU A 49 -15.07 -4.06 -9.14
CA LEU A 49 -14.48 -4.42 -7.84
C LEU A 49 -15.46 -4.26 -6.67
N GLY A 50 -16.64 -3.66 -6.90
CA GLY A 50 -17.65 -3.43 -5.88
C GLY A 50 -17.23 -2.41 -4.82
N VAL A 51 -16.50 -1.37 -5.23
CA VAL A 51 -15.96 -0.31 -4.36
C VAL A 51 -16.42 1.08 -4.81
N PHE A 52 -16.15 2.12 -4.02
CA PHE A 52 -16.46 3.48 -4.44
C PHE A 52 -15.44 3.99 -5.47
N HIS A 53 -15.90 4.85 -6.37
CA HIS A 53 -15.04 5.50 -7.36
C HIS A 53 -13.85 6.23 -6.71
N ALA A 54 -14.10 6.92 -5.60
CA ALA A 54 -13.10 7.65 -4.85
C ALA A 54 -11.99 6.74 -4.27
N ASP A 55 -12.31 5.48 -3.96
CA ASP A 55 -11.29 4.53 -3.48
C ASP A 55 -10.31 4.18 -4.62
N VAL A 56 -10.83 3.99 -5.84
CA VAL A 56 -10.00 3.70 -7.02
C VAL A 56 -9.11 4.88 -7.38
N GLU A 57 -9.65 6.09 -7.38
CA GLU A 57 -8.85 7.32 -7.57
C GLU A 57 -7.74 7.43 -6.52
N LEU A 58 -8.05 7.15 -5.25
CA LEU A 58 -7.06 7.13 -4.18
C LEU A 58 -5.97 6.08 -4.43
N TRP A 59 -6.32 4.89 -4.91
CA TRP A 59 -5.33 3.85 -5.24
C TRP A 59 -4.41 4.27 -6.38
N ILE A 60 -4.96 4.97 -7.38
CA ILE A 60 -4.20 5.57 -8.48
C ILE A 60 -3.24 6.64 -7.94
N ASP A 61 -3.68 7.52 -7.04
CA ASP A 61 -2.83 8.56 -6.47
C ASP A 61 -1.71 8.01 -5.57
N GLU A 62 -2.01 6.93 -4.85
CA GLU A 62 -1.11 6.25 -3.92
C GLU A 62 -0.29 5.12 -4.59
N HIS A 63 -0.47 4.88 -5.89
CA HIS A 63 0.23 3.84 -6.66
C HIS A 63 0.16 2.43 -6.06
N HIS A 64 -0.87 2.13 -5.27
CA HIS A 64 -1.05 0.82 -4.67
C HIS A 64 -2.53 0.48 -4.44
N VAL A 65 -2.83 -0.80 -4.30
CA VAL A 65 -4.16 -1.34 -4.10
C VAL A 65 -4.14 -2.28 -2.88
N PRO A 66 -5.12 -2.23 -1.98
CA PRO A 66 -5.20 -3.20 -0.88
C PRO A 66 -5.24 -4.63 -1.39
N GLN A 67 -4.58 -5.55 -0.69
CA GLN A 67 -4.33 -6.93 -1.15
C GLN A 67 -5.57 -7.65 -1.74
N PRO A 68 -6.76 -7.61 -1.11
CA PRO A 68 -7.94 -8.29 -1.66
C PRO A 68 -8.34 -7.80 -3.05
N PHE A 69 -8.20 -6.49 -3.30
CA PHE A 69 -8.54 -5.88 -4.58
C PHE A 69 -7.40 -6.04 -5.59
N ALA A 70 -6.14 -6.04 -5.16
CA ALA A 70 -5.00 -6.39 -6.02
C ALA A 70 -5.14 -7.81 -6.60
N ASP A 71 -5.60 -8.77 -5.79
CA ASP A 71 -5.87 -10.14 -6.23
C ASP A 71 -7.05 -10.21 -7.23
N GLN A 72 -8.08 -9.39 -7.04
CA GLN A 72 -9.19 -9.29 -7.99
C GLN A 72 -8.76 -8.66 -9.32
N ILE A 73 -8.00 -7.55 -9.27
CA ILE A 73 -7.45 -6.90 -10.46
C ILE A 73 -6.56 -7.88 -11.23
N HIS A 74 -5.74 -8.67 -10.55
CA HIS A 74 -4.96 -9.75 -11.18
C HIS A 74 -5.85 -10.73 -11.94
N LYS A 75 -6.93 -11.21 -11.32
CA LYS A 75 -7.87 -12.14 -11.99
C LYS A 75 -8.53 -11.52 -13.23
N LEU A 76 -8.82 -10.23 -13.21
CA LEU A 76 -9.50 -9.53 -14.30
C LEU A 76 -8.57 -9.12 -15.44
N THR A 77 -7.31 -8.81 -15.13
CA THR A 77 -6.41 -8.13 -16.09
C THR A 77 -5.08 -8.86 -16.34
N GLY A 78 -4.78 -9.90 -15.56
CA GLY A 78 -3.46 -10.54 -15.54
C GLY A 78 -2.38 -9.71 -14.85
N ALA A 79 -2.74 -8.66 -14.08
CA ALA A 79 -1.79 -7.80 -13.39
C ALA A 79 -0.84 -8.58 -12.47
N TYR A 80 0.46 -8.26 -12.47
CA TYR A 80 1.34 -8.82 -11.45
C TYR A 80 1.00 -8.20 -10.10
N VAL A 81 0.40 -8.97 -9.20
CA VAL A 81 -0.05 -8.50 -7.87
C VAL A 81 1.06 -7.77 -7.12
N SER A 82 2.31 -8.24 -7.23
CA SER A 82 3.48 -7.64 -6.58
C SER A 82 3.81 -6.21 -7.04
N LEU A 83 3.29 -5.77 -8.19
CA LEU A 83 3.48 -4.43 -8.72
C LEU A 83 2.42 -3.44 -8.24
N ILE A 84 1.20 -3.92 -7.98
CA ILE A 84 0.06 -3.07 -7.63
C ILE A 84 -0.39 -3.18 -6.19
N ARG A 85 -0.01 -4.24 -5.46
CA ARG A 85 -0.44 -4.41 -4.07
C ARG A 85 0.17 -3.33 -3.17
N GLU A 86 -0.50 -3.08 -2.04
CA GLU A 86 0.11 -2.38 -0.91
C GLU A 86 1.53 -2.91 -0.66
N PRO A 87 2.52 -2.01 -0.52
CA PRO A 87 3.89 -2.43 -0.26
C PRO A 87 3.94 -3.27 1.02
N PRO A 88 4.92 -4.19 1.13
CA PRO A 88 5.11 -4.90 2.38
C PRO A 88 5.26 -3.91 3.54
N THR A 89 4.92 -4.36 4.76
CA THR A 89 5.11 -3.59 5.99
C THR A 89 6.57 -3.17 6.17
N VAL A 90 6.81 -1.88 6.37
CA VAL A 90 8.13 -1.24 6.50
C VAL A 90 8.13 -0.21 7.61
N VAL A 91 9.32 0.11 8.13
CA VAL A 91 9.48 1.19 9.10
C VAL A 91 9.71 2.51 8.37
N ILE A 92 8.82 3.49 8.59
CA ILE A 92 9.02 4.89 8.19
C ILE A 92 9.66 5.64 9.36
N GLY A 93 10.85 6.20 9.14
CA GLY A 93 11.60 6.85 10.21
C GLY A 93 12.04 5.84 11.27
N ASP A 94 12.09 6.26 12.53
CA ASP A 94 12.40 5.38 13.66
C ASP A 94 11.15 5.02 14.49
N ALA A 95 9.97 5.49 14.06
CA ALA A 95 8.78 5.52 14.92
C ALA A 95 7.50 4.99 14.29
N CYS A 96 7.44 4.66 12.99
CA CYS A 96 6.16 4.29 12.35
C CYS A 96 6.31 3.08 11.45
N VAL A 97 5.27 2.25 11.37
CA VAL A 97 5.19 1.07 10.52
C VAL A 97 4.08 1.24 9.47
N TRP A 98 4.40 0.96 8.20
CA TRP A 98 3.53 1.17 7.04
C TRP A 98 3.60 0.06 5.96
N PRO A 99 2.49 -0.39 5.37
CA PRO A 99 1.14 -0.13 5.83
C PRO A 99 0.98 -0.58 7.29
N PRO A 100 0.04 0.01 8.02
CA PRO A 100 -0.19 -0.36 9.41
C PRO A 100 -0.46 -1.86 9.49
N VAL A 101 0.18 -2.55 10.41
CA VAL A 101 -0.07 -3.98 10.56
C VAL A 101 -1.45 -4.13 11.17
N ARG A 102 -2.43 -4.55 10.38
CA ARG A 102 -3.83 -4.68 10.83
C ARG A 102 -4.13 -6.01 11.53
N SER A 103 -3.28 -7.01 11.35
CA SER A 103 -3.45 -8.33 11.96
C SER A 103 -2.84 -8.36 13.36
N GLY A 104 -3.66 -8.62 14.38
CA GLY A 104 -3.21 -8.75 15.76
C GLY A 104 -2.19 -9.89 15.97
N ASP A 105 -2.35 -11.01 15.26
CA ASP A 105 -1.40 -12.13 15.32
C ASP A 105 -0.01 -11.74 14.79
N ILE A 106 0.02 -10.94 13.71
CA ILE A 106 1.26 -10.44 13.13
C ILE A 106 1.88 -9.39 14.07
N GLN A 107 1.07 -8.51 14.65
CA GLN A 107 1.55 -7.54 15.65
C GLN A 107 2.22 -8.24 16.83
N MET A 108 1.58 -9.27 17.40
CA MET A 108 2.11 -10.06 18.51
C MET A 108 3.42 -10.78 18.14
N LYS A 109 3.47 -11.43 16.97
CA LYS A 109 4.69 -12.13 16.48
C LYS A 109 5.87 -11.19 16.27
N LEU A 110 5.60 -9.96 15.84
CA LEU A 110 6.61 -8.96 15.53
C LEU A 110 6.91 -8.00 16.71
N GLY A 111 6.24 -8.17 17.85
CA GLY A 111 6.38 -7.27 19.01
C GLY A 111 5.92 -5.84 18.72
N LEU A 112 5.02 -5.65 17.77
CA LEU A 112 4.49 -4.35 17.40
C LEU A 112 3.34 -3.95 18.34
N PRO A 113 3.20 -2.66 18.65
CA PRO A 113 2.05 -2.18 19.40
C PRO A 113 0.75 -2.34 18.60
N PRO A 114 -0.41 -2.37 19.29
CA PRO A 114 -1.70 -2.40 18.64
C PRO A 114 -1.90 -1.19 17.72
N LEU A 115 -2.77 -1.35 16.73
CA LEU A 115 -3.12 -0.29 15.80
C LEU A 115 -3.75 0.87 16.58
N ALA A 116 -3.19 2.07 16.45
CA ALA A 116 -3.75 3.26 17.09
C ALA A 116 -5.09 3.64 16.43
N GLU A 117 -5.90 4.44 17.12
CA GLU A 117 -7.23 4.88 16.65
C GLU A 117 -7.16 5.65 15.32
N ASN A 118 -6.06 6.35 15.08
CA ASN A 118 -5.79 7.05 13.81
C ASN A 118 -5.36 6.09 12.67
N GLY A 119 -5.34 4.78 12.92
CA GLY A 119 -4.95 3.76 11.97
C GLY A 119 -3.44 3.65 11.74
N SER A 120 -2.58 4.24 12.58
CA SER A 120 -1.12 4.06 12.47
C SER A 120 -0.59 3.00 13.44
N THR A 121 0.49 2.32 13.07
CA THR A 121 1.27 1.49 14.00
C THR A 121 2.56 2.25 14.35
N THR A 122 2.58 2.89 15.50
CA THR A 122 3.73 3.69 15.96
C THR A 122 4.64 2.85 16.83
N LEU A 123 5.90 2.66 16.46
CA LEU A 123 6.94 2.10 17.32
C LEU A 123 7.19 3.11 18.45
N ALA A 124 6.49 2.99 19.57
CA ALA A 124 6.79 3.79 20.74
C ALA A 124 8.25 3.51 21.16
N GLY A 125 9.03 4.58 21.28
CA GLY A 125 10.48 4.53 21.42
C GLY A 125 10.97 3.59 22.53
N ARG A 126 11.97 2.79 22.17
CA ARG A 126 13.07 2.47 23.07
C ARG A 126 14.23 3.41 22.74
#